data_AF-A0A1C5F0R7-F1
#
_entry.id   AF-A0A1C5F0R7-F1
#
_cell.length_a   1.000
_cell.length_b   1.000
_cell.length_c   1.000
_cell.angle_alpha   90.00
_cell.angle_beta   90.00
_cell.angle_gamma   90.00
#
_symmetry.space_group_name_H-M   'P 1'
#
loop_
_entity.id
_entity.type
_entity.pdbx_description
1 polymer ?
#
loop_
_entity_poly.entity_id
_entity_poly.type
_entity_poly.pdbx_seq_one_letter_code
_entity_poly.pdbx_strand_id
1 'polypeptide(L)'
;MSLEKRIGLMGELVMLAAIAASRGWQIAAESWKASYGEEHDFGLPSYDIEVKTTSAEERTHTVHGLSQLTPSANRPLWLVSLQLTRGGAHGRTFTQCVSSVRDQLAEHTTGDAVDMLEQRLAAISRPDDAYVLPMDDERWSLRSTPLVLMVDEHLPRLDWSLLSLLPAESVARISKVDYNIDVTGLPGSPEPPTELQIEFSLP
;
A
#
# COMPACT_ATOMS: atom_id res chain seq x y z
N MET A 1 2.66 -0.37 17.41
CA MET A 1 2.03 -0.23 16.08
C MET A 1 0.56 0.13 16.23
N SER A 2 0.10 1.20 15.58
CA SER A 2 -1.31 1.63 15.58
C SER A 2 -2.20 0.72 14.71
N LEU A 3 -3.52 0.81 14.87
CA LEU A 3 -4.46 0.11 14.00
C LEU A 3 -4.33 0.55 12.54
N GLU A 4 -4.28 1.86 12.29
CA GLU A 4 -4.13 2.43 10.95
C GLU A 4 -2.89 1.88 10.23
N LYS A 5 -1.74 1.82 10.93
CA LYS A 5 -0.51 1.23 10.40
C LYS A 5 -0.67 -0.26 10.11
N ARG A 6 -1.37 -1.03 10.97
CA ARG A 6 -1.67 -2.45 10.72
C ARG A 6 -2.50 -2.65 9.44
N ILE A 7 -3.61 -1.93 9.31
CA ILE A 7 -4.48 -2.11 8.13
C ILE A 7 -3.80 -1.62 6.84
N GLY A 8 -2.97 -0.57 6.92
CA GLY A 8 -2.13 -0.11 5.81
C GLY A 8 -1.20 -1.22 5.32
N LEU A 9 -0.41 -1.79 6.24
CA LEU A 9 0.48 -2.91 5.94
C LEU A 9 -0.27 -4.16 5.46
N MET A 10 -1.46 -4.45 5.99
CA MET A 10 -2.28 -5.55 5.44
C MET A 10 -2.63 -5.31 3.97
N GLY A 11 -2.94 -4.08 3.58
CA GLY A 11 -3.16 -3.74 2.16
C GLY A 11 -1.90 -3.92 1.32
N GLU A 12 -0.74 -3.52 1.82
CA GLU A 12 0.53 -3.77 1.13
C GLU A 12 0.79 -5.28 0.96
N LEU A 13 0.51 -6.11 1.97
CA LEU A 13 0.66 -7.56 1.88
C LEU A 13 -0.29 -8.20 0.85
N VAL A 14 -1.52 -7.68 0.70
CA VAL A 14 -2.43 -8.07 -0.38
C VAL A 14 -1.78 -7.81 -1.74
N MET A 15 -1.18 -6.63 -1.89
CA MET A 15 -0.57 -6.22 -3.16
C MET A 15 0.71 -7.01 -3.45
N LEU A 16 1.52 -7.28 -2.42
CA LEU A 16 2.70 -8.15 -2.53
C LEU A 16 2.32 -9.55 -3.02
N ALA A 17 1.30 -10.18 -2.40
CA ALA A 17 0.82 -11.49 -2.81
C ALA A 17 0.27 -11.49 -4.24
N ALA A 18 -0.42 -10.42 -4.65
CA ALA A 18 -0.94 -10.26 -6.00
C ALA A 18 0.17 -10.12 -7.06
N ILE A 19 1.23 -9.35 -6.79
CA ILE A 19 2.40 -9.27 -7.65
C ILE A 19 3.13 -10.62 -7.69
N ALA A 20 3.23 -11.33 -6.56
CA ALA A 20 3.86 -12.64 -6.51
C ALA A 20 3.09 -13.68 -7.35
N ALA A 21 1.76 -13.68 -7.27
CA ALA A 21 0.91 -14.60 -8.03
C ALA A 21 1.01 -14.39 -9.56
N SER A 22 1.30 -13.16 -10.00
CA SER A 22 1.33 -12.78 -11.41
C SER A 22 2.75 -12.75 -12.02
N ARG A 23 3.76 -12.34 -11.24
CA ARG A 23 5.15 -12.15 -11.69
C ARG A 23 6.19 -12.98 -10.93
N GLY A 24 5.77 -13.72 -9.91
CA GLY A 24 6.66 -14.49 -9.04
C GLY A 24 7.21 -13.68 -7.87
N TRP A 25 7.61 -14.40 -6.81
CA TRP A 25 8.07 -13.84 -5.55
C TRP A 25 9.36 -13.02 -5.65
N GLN A 26 10.25 -13.33 -6.60
CA GLN A 26 11.46 -12.53 -6.84
C GLN A 26 11.09 -11.07 -7.19
N ILE A 27 10.20 -10.88 -8.17
CA ILE A 27 9.76 -9.55 -8.61
C ILE A 27 8.95 -8.86 -7.52
N ALA A 28 8.06 -9.61 -6.84
CA ALA A 28 7.27 -9.07 -5.73
C ALA A 28 8.19 -8.52 -4.62
N ALA A 29 9.18 -9.31 -4.21
CA ALA A 29 10.16 -8.90 -3.23
C ALA A 29 10.95 -7.67 -3.72
N GLU A 30 11.52 -7.68 -4.93
CA GLU A 30 12.29 -6.52 -5.44
C GLU A 30 11.47 -5.24 -5.56
N SER A 31 10.18 -5.35 -5.88
CA SER A 31 9.29 -4.20 -6.10
C SER A 31 8.79 -3.53 -4.83
N TRP A 32 8.64 -4.25 -3.70
CA TRP A 32 8.06 -3.69 -2.47
C TRP A 32 9.06 -2.79 -1.73
N LYS A 33 8.75 -1.51 -1.56
CA LYS A 33 9.71 -0.50 -1.10
C LYS A 33 9.44 0.09 0.28
N ALA A 34 8.44 -0.42 1.00
CA ALA A 34 7.86 0.12 2.24
C ALA A 34 8.80 0.44 3.42
N SER A 35 10.10 0.17 3.31
CA SER A 35 11.10 0.44 4.36
C SER A 35 12.30 1.29 3.91
N TYR A 36 12.40 1.72 2.65
CA TYR A 36 13.59 2.40 2.11
C TYR A 36 13.41 3.89 1.77
N GLY A 37 12.26 4.48 2.10
CA GLY A 37 12.04 5.92 1.92
C GLY A 37 11.87 6.36 0.46
N GLU A 38 11.48 5.43 -0.43
CA GLU A 38 10.95 5.82 -1.74
C GLU A 38 9.49 6.25 -1.61
N GLU A 39 9.03 7.08 -2.56
CA GLU A 39 7.77 7.82 -2.45
C GLU A 39 6.51 6.94 -2.60
N HIS A 40 6.64 5.77 -3.24
CA HIS A 40 5.55 4.83 -3.53
C HIS A 40 5.82 3.45 -2.91
N ASP A 41 4.74 2.73 -2.57
CA ASP A 41 4.83 1.41 -1.91
C ASP A 41 5.48 0.33 -2.79
N PHE A 42 5.21 0.33 -4.10
CA PHE A 42 5.81 -0.60 -5.06
C PHE A 42 6.35 0.11 -6.30
N GLY A 43 7.58 -0.23 -6.67
CA GLY A 43 8.20 0.23 -7.92
C GLY A 43 8.47 -0.94 -8.86
N LEU A 44 7.68 -1.05 -9.92
CA LEU A 44 7.90 -2.02 -11.00
C LEU A 44 8.66 -1.36 -12.17
N PRO A 45 9.21 -2.14 -13.12
CA PRO A 45 10.02 -1.58 -14.20
C PRO A 45 9.32 -0.52 -15.06
N SER A 46 7.99 -0.62 -15.22
CA SER A 46 7.22 0.26 -16.11
C SER A 46 6.20 1.14 -15.42
N TYR A 47 5.92 0.94 -14.13
CA TYR A 47 4.92 1.71 -13.38
C TYR A 47 5.09 1.53 -11.87
N ASP A 48 4.42 2.38 -11.11
CA ASP A 48 4.43 2.38 -9.65
C ASP A 48 3.05 2.08 -9.10
N ILE A 49 3.00 1.57 -7.87
CA ILE A 49 1.76 1.36 -7.15
C ILE A 49 1.87 2.04 -5.78
N GLU A 50 0.86 2.84 -5.47
CA GLU A 50 0.58 3.36 -4.15
C GLU A 50 -0.64 2.63 -3.57
N VAL A 51 -0.52 2.09 -2.37
CA VAL A 51 -1.56 1.31 -1.72
C VAL A 51 -2.19 2.10 -0.58
N LYS A 52 -3.50 2.33 -0.65
CA LYS A 52 -4.24 3.01 0.41
C LYS A 52 -5.34 2.14 0.95
N THR A 53 -5.31 1.91 2.27
CA THR A 53 -6.27 1.05 2.95
C THR A 53 -7.06 1.83 3.98
N THR A 54 -8.38 1.65 3.98
CA THR A 54 -9.27 2.23 4.98
C THR A 54 -10.20 1.17 5.57
N SER A 55 -10.61 1.34 6.84
CA SER A 55 -11.68 0.54 7.44
C SER A 55 -13.06 1.21 7.36
N ALA A 56 -13.12 2.42 6.81
CA ALA A 56 -14.34 3.20 6.66
C ALA A 56 -15.25 2.65 5.53
N GLU A 57 -16.51 3.06 5.54
CA GLU A 57 -17.47 2.73 4.48
C GLU A 57 -17.19 3.50 3.19
N GLU A 58 -16.71 4.73 3.33
CA GLU A 58 -16.19 5.55 2.23
C GLU A 58 -14.71 5.24 1.98
N ARG A 59 -14.26 5.43 0.74
CA ARG A 59 -12.86 5.30 0.31
C ARG A 59 -12.10 6.60 0.55
N THR A 60 -12.11 7.04 1.79
CA THR A 60 -11.36 8.22 2.22
C THR A 60 -9.96 7.80 2.67
N HIS A 61 -8.95 8.40 2.05
CA HIS A 61 -7.54 8.07 2.30
C HIS A 61 -6.75 9.32 2.63
N THR A 62 -5.92 9.20 3.67
CA THR A 62 -4.91 10.21 3.99
C THR A 62 -3.74 10.09 3.02
N VAL A 63 -3.37 11.20 2.41
CA VAL A 63 -2.18 11.37 1.58
C VAL A 63 -1.17 12.22 2.35
N HIS A 64 0.03 11.68 2.51
CA HIS A 64 1.13 12.30 3.24
C HIS A 64 2.09 12.97 2.28
N GLY A 65 2.11 14.29 2.30
CA GLY A 65 2.94 15.11 1.41
C GLY A 65 2.34 15.28 0.01
N LEU A 66 3.03 16.09 -0.80
CA LEU A 66 2.60 16.44 -2.15
C LEU A 66 3.15 15.49 -3.23
N SER A 67 4.10 14.61 -2.89
CA SER A 67 4.70 13.69 -3.87
C SER A 67 4.06 12.31 -3.92
N GLN A 68 3.36 11.87 -2.87
CA GLN A 68 2.84 10.49 -2.78
C GLN A 68 1.85 10.13 -3.90
N LEU A 69 1.11 11.10 -4.44
CA LEU A 69 0.24 10.93 -5.62
C LEU A 69 0.79 11.65 -6.85
N THR A 70 2.11 11.75 -6.95
CA THR A 70 2.81 12.33 -8.11
C THR A 70 3.58 11.23 -8.83
N PRO A 71 3.23 10.91 -10.10
CA PRO A 71 3.96 9.93 -10.88
C PRO A 71 5.44 10.27 -11.01
N SER A 72 6.29 9.26 -10.91
CA SER A 72 7.71 9.38 -11.25
C SER A 72 7.90 9.70 -12.73
N ALA A 73 9.03 10.33 -13.07
CA ALA A 73 9.33 10.66 -14.47
C ALA A 73 9.31 9.38 -15.34
N ASN A 74 8.44 9.37 -16.36
CA ASN A 74 8.22 8.24 -17.28
C ASN A 74 7.73 6.93 -16.63
N ARG A 75 7.19 6.98 -15.41
CA ARG A 75 6.57 5.84 -14.72
C ARG A 75 5.17 6.23 -14.26
N PRO A 76 4.11 5.75 -14.93
CA PRO A 76 2.75 5.92 -14.46
C PRO A 76 2.60 5.40 -13.03
N LEU A 77 1.79 6.08 -12.23
CA LEU A 77 1.46 5.66 -10.88
C LEU A 77 0.02 5.16 -10.84
N TRP A 78 -0.20 4.07 -10.12
CA TRP A 78 -1.51 3.49 -9.87
C TRP A 78 -1.82 3.54 -8.37
N LEU A 79 -2.98 4.07 -8.02
CA LEU A 79 -3.53 4.01 -6.67
C LEU A 79 -4.40 2.75 -6.55
N VAL A 80 -4.06 1.86 -5.62
CA VAL A 80 -4.89 0.73 -5.23
C VAL A 80 -5.57 1.06 -3.91
N SER A 81 -6.86 1.35 -3.97
CA SER A 81 -7.69 1.59 -2.79
C SER A 81 -8.31 0.28 -2.28
N LEU A 82 -7.98 -0.09 -1.06
CA LEU A 82 -8.59 -1.21 -0.34
C LEU A 82 -9.53 -0.71 0.76
N GLN A 83 -10.62 -1.46 0.96
CA GLN A 83 -11.50 -1.27 2.10
C GLN A 83 -11.51 -2.56 2.92
N LEU A 84 -11.19 -2.45 4.20
CA LEU A 84 -11.31 -3.55 5.14
C LEU A 84 -12.56 -3.39 6.00
N THR A 85 -13.13 -4.52 6.40
CA THR A 85 -14.18 -4.59 7.42
C THR A 85 -13.85 -5.69 8.41
N ARG A 86 -14.49 -5.67 9.58
CA ARG A 86 -14.34 -6.74 10.57
C ARG A 86 -14.81 -8.06 9.95
N GLY A 87 -13.90 -9.03 9.85
CA GLY A 87 -14.12 -10.30 9.16
C GLY A 87 -14.68 -11.42 10.06
N GLY A 88 -14.81 -11.18 11.37
CA GLY A 88 -15.23 -12.21 12.32
C GLY A 88 -14.35 -13.46 12.24
N ALA A 89 -14.95 -14.65 12.32
CA ALA A 89 -14.22 -15.92 12.29
C ALA A 89 -13.50 -16.21 10.96
N HIS A 90 -13.92 -15.60 9.86
CA HIS A 90 -13.35 -15.81 8.52
C HIS A 90 -12.31 -14.76 8.13
N GLY A 91 -12.13 -13.72 8.95
CA GLY A 91 -11.13 -12.69 8.72
C GLY A 91 -9.72 -13.13 9.11
N ARG A 92 -8.73 -12.41 8.58
CA ARG A 92 -7.31 -12.56 8.85
C ARG A 92 -6.84 -11.50 9.83
N THR A 93 -5.96 -11.87 10.76
CA THR A 93 -5.19 -10.89 11.54
C THR A 93 -3.96 -10.46 10.74
N PHE A 94 -3.33 -9.35 11.13
CA PHE A 94 -2.10 -8.89 10.47
C PHE A 94 -0.99 -9.96 10.51
N THR A 95 -0.82 -10.60 11.67
CA THR A 95 0.16 -11.67 11.89
C THR A 95 -0.13 -12.89 11.02
N GLN A 96 -1.41 -13.23 10.83
CA GLN A 96 -1.79 -14.33 9.92
C GLN A 96 -1.43 -14.00 8.45
N CYS A 97 -1.65 -12.75 8.01
CA CYS A 97 -1.22 -12.31 6.69
C CYS A 97 0.30 -12.38 6.51
N VAL A 98 1.06 -11.91 7.51
CA VAL A 98 2.53 -12.01 7.50
C VAL A 98 2.99 -13.47 7.43
N SER A 99 2.44 -14.34 8.28
CA SER A 99 2.76 -15.77 8.27
C SER A 99 2.45 -16.43 6.93
N SER A 100 1.28 -16.14 6.34
CA SER A 100 0.89 -16.67 5.03
C SER A 100 1.86 -16.23 3.92
N VAL A 101 2.30 -14.98 3.93
CA VAL A 101 3.32 -14.49 2.99
C VAL A 101 4.65 -15.21 3.18
N ARG A 102 5.08 -15.45 4.42
CA ARG A 102 6.31 -16.22 4.71
C ARG A 102 6.22 -17.66 4.21
N ASP A 103 5.09 -18.32 4.46
CA ASP A 103 4.86 -19.70 4.05
C ASP A 103 4.90 -19.81 2.51
N GLN A 104 4.20 -18.91 1.81
CA GLN A 104 4.21 -18.86 0.35
C GLN A 104 5.60 -18.56 -0.23
N LEU A 105 6.36 -17.64 0.39
CA LEU A 105 7.73 -17.32 -0.01
C LEU A 105 8.65 -18.53 0.11
N ALA A 106 8.58 -19.26 1.24
CA ALA A 106 9.39 -20.44 1.50
C ALA A 106 9.07 -21.61 0.55
N GLU A 107 7.81 -21.75 0.13
CA GLU A 107 7.38 -22.78 -0.80
C GLU A 107 7.84 -22.52 -2.24
N HIS A 108 7.91 -21.26 -2.66
CA HIS A 108 8.01 -20.89 -4.07
C HIS A 108 9.35 -20.24 -4.46
N THR A 109 10.21 -19.89 -3.52
CA THR A 109 11.44 -19.15 -3.82
C THR A 109 12.57 -19.47 -2.83
N THR A 110 13.80 -19.37 -3.32
CA THR A 110 15.03 -19.54 -2.54
C THR A 110 16.04 -18.48 -2.96
N GLY A 111 16.93 -18.07 -2.05
CA GLY A 111 18.03 -17.13 -2.34
C GLY A 111 17.73 -15.70 -1.88
N ASP A 112 18.43 -14.73 -2.47
CA ASP A 112 18.52 -13.36 -1.95
C ASP A 112 17.17 -12.63 -1.76
N ALA A 113 16.15 -12.94 -2.59
CA ALA A 113 14.82 -12.35 -2.40
C ALA A 113 14.12 -12.82 -1.13
N VAL A 114 14.38 -14.06 -0.67
CA VAL A 114 13.84 -14.57 0.59
C VAL A 114 14.42 -13.75 1.74
N ASP A 115 15.74 -13.61 1.78
CA ASP A 115 16.44 -12.88 2.83
C ASP A 115 16.01 -11.41 2.87
N MET A 116 15.90 -10.77 1.70
CA MET A 116 15.44 -9.39 1.57
C MET A 116 14.00 -9.21 2.08
N LEU A 117 13.09 -10.09 1.67
CA LEU A 117 11.69 -9.99 2.07
C LEU A 117 11.50 -10.32 3.55
N GLU A 118 12.21 -11.33 4.06
CA GLU A 118 12.20 -11.65 5.50
C GLU A 118 12.70 -10.49 6.36
N GLN A 119 13.76 -9.80 5.93
CA GLN A 119 14.25 -8.61 6.62
C GLN A 119 13.16 -7.53 6.72
N ARG A 120 12.39 -7.32 5.65
CA ARG A 120 11.30 -6.34 5.62
C ARG A 120 10.10 -6.77 6.47
N LEU A 121 9.67 -8.03 6.35
CA LEU A 121 8.61 -8.61 7.17
C LEU A 121 8.95 -8.57 8.66
N ALA A 122 10.22 -8.82 9.01
CA ALA A 122 10.70 -8.68 10.39
C ALA A 122 10.67 -7.23 10.88
N ALA A 123 11.03 -6.26 10.03
CA ALA A 123 11.00 -4.84 10.37
C ALA A 123 9.59 -4.33 10.68
N ILE A 124 8.59 -4.70 9.87
CA ILE A 124 7.19 -4.28 10.07
C ILE A 124 6.49 -5.03 11.21
N SER A 125 6.97 -6.23 11.55
CA SER A 125 6.43 -7.04 12.65
C SER A 125 6.97 -6.64 14.03
N ARG A 126 7.96 -5.73 14.08
CA ARG A 126 8.59 -5.34 15.34
C ARG A 126 7.64 -4.43 16.14
N PRO A 127 7.41 -4.71 17.44
CA PRO A 127 6.62 -3.82 18.29
C PRO A 127 7.30 -2.46 18.40
N ASP A 128 6.59 -1.38 18.06
CA ASP A 128 7.09 0.00 18.26
C ASP A 128 7.29 0.31 19.76
N ASP A 129 6.57 -0.38 20.67
CA ASP A 129 6.68 -0.24 22.12
C ASP A 129 6.68 -1.62 22.81
N ALA A 130 7.68 -1.88 23.66
CA ALA A 130 7.86 -3.15 24.37
C ALA A 130 6.85 -3.39 25.51
N TYR A 131 5.96 -2.44 25.81
CA TYR A 131 5.14 -2.47 27.03
C TYR A 131 3.65 -2.74 26.83
N VAL A 132 3.13 -2.70 25.61
CA VAL A 132 1.78 -3.17 25.29
C VAL A 132 1.81 -3.74 23.89
N LEU A 133 1.78 -5.06 23.75
CA LEU A 133 1.36 -5.65 22.48
C LEU A 133 -0.16 -5.44 22.43
N PRO A 134 -0.72 -4.52 21.60
CA PRO A 134 -2.13 -4.64 21.26
C PRO A 134 -2.29 -6.06 20.72
N MET A 135 -3.19 -6.85 21.31
CA MET A 135 -3.45 -8.17 20.78
C MET A 135 -3.79 -8.02 19.31
N ASP A 136 -3.08 -8.75 18.46
CA ASP A 136 -3.40 -8.82 17.04
C ASP A 136 -4.58 -9.77 16.84
N ASP A 137 -5.68 -9.50 17.54
CA ASP A 137 -6.91 -10.28 17.56
C ASP A 137 -7.94 -9.76 16.53
N GLU A 138 -7.72 -8.56 16.00
CA GLU A 138 -8.60 -7.97 15.01
C GLU A 138 -8.49 -8.69 13.68
N ARG A 139 -9.60 -9.35 13.33
CA ARG A 139 -9.76 -10.08 12.08
C ARG A 139 -10.40 -9.18 11.04
N TRP A 140 -9.76 -9.08 9.89
CA TRP A 140 -10.18 -8.25 8.76
C TRP A 140 -10.50 -9.09 7.54
N SER A 141 -11.42 -8.59 6.74
CA SER A 141 -11.77 -9.09 5.42
C SER A 141 -11.88 -7.91 4.45
N LEU A 142 -11.65 -8.14 3.16
CA LEU A 142 -11.97 -7.14 2.14
C LEU A 142 -13.47 -6.86 2.19
N ARG A 143 -13.86 -5.59 2.37
CA ARG A 143 -15.25 -5.14 2.35
C ARG A 143 -15.84 -5.22 0.95
N SER A 144 -15.02 -4.90 -0.05
CA SER A 144 -15.38 -4.83 -1.46
C SER A 144 -14.14 -5.08 -2.31
N THR A 145 -14.33 -5.36 -3.60
CA THR A 145 -13.24 -5.43 -4.57
C THR A 145 -12.37 -4.16 -4.50
N PRO A 146 -11.04 -4.28 -4.43
CA PRO A 146 -10.15 -3.13 -4.49
C PRO A 146 -10.43 -2.24 -5.72
N LEU A 147 -10.38 -0.93 -5.51
CA LEU A 147 -10.56 0.05 -6.57
C LEU A 147 -9.19 0.47 -7.08
N VAL A 148 -8.95 0.27 -8.37
CA VAL A 148 -7.69 0.55 -9.04
C VAL A 148 -7.85 1.81 -9.90
N LEU A 149 -7.05 2.84 -9.62
CA LEU A 149 -7.11 4.14 -10.28
C LEU A 149 -5.74 4.52 -10.83
N MET A 150 -5.69 4.96 -12.08
CA MET A 150 -4.53 5.64 -12.61
C MET A 150 -4.43 7.02 -11.96
N VAL A 151 -3.22 7.44 -11.58
CA VAL A 151 -2.98 8.75 -10.97
C VAL A 151 -2.76 9.81 -12.07
N ASP A 152 -3.85 10.18 -12.72
CA ASP A 152 -3.92 11.18 -13.81
C ASP A 152 -4.51 12.53 -13.34
N GLU A 153 -4.92 13.40 -14.28
CA GLU A 153 -5.59 14.67 -13.97
C GLU A 153 -6.99 14.54 -13.37
N HIS A 154 -7.62 13.37 -13.41
CA HIS A 154 -8.97 13.14 -12.90
C HIS A 154 -8.98 12.66 -11.45
N LEU A 155 -7.85 12.16 -10.94
CA LEU A 155 -7.71 11.79 -9.54
C LEU A 155 -7.61 13.06 -8.67
N PRO A 156 -8.42 13.19 -7.59
CA PRO A 156 -8.26 14.30 -6.65
C PRO A 156 -6.88 14.20 -5.98
N ARG A 157 -5.98 15.15 -6.27
CA ARG A 157 -4.65 15.21 -5.67
C ARG A 157 -4.15 16.63 -5.52
N LEU A 158 -3.22 16.81 -4.59
CA LEU A 158 -2.41 18.02 -4.46
C LEU A 158 -0.97 17.68 -4.86
N ASP A 159 -0.37 18.52 -5.70
CA ASP A 159 1.02 18.38 -6.14
C ASP A 159 1.83 19.68 -5.89
N TRP A 160 3.13 19.61 -6.14
CA TRP A 160 4.06 20.72 -5.92
C TRP A 160 3.79 21.96 -6.79
N SER A 161 3.09 21.83 -7.92
CA SER A 161 2.77 22.97 -8.77
C SER A 161 1.87 23.99 -8.07
N LEU A 162 1.06 23.55 -7.10
CA LEU A 162 0.21 24.43 -6.29
C LEU A 162 1.02 25.40 -5.42
N LEU A 163 2.23 25.00 -5.00
CA LEU A 163 3.10 25.85 -4.18
C LEU A 163 3.91 26.86 -5.01
N SER A 164 3.92 26.73 -6.34
CA SER A 164 4.64 27.66 -7.23
C SER A 164 4.13 29.10 -7.17
N LEU A 165 2.91 29.30 -6.64
CA LEU A 165 2.29 30.61 -6.44
C LEU A 165 2.81 31.34 -5.19
N LEU A 166 3.50 30.65 -4.29
CA LEU A 166 4.02 31.22 -3.04
C LEU A 166 5.49 31.66 -3.19
N PRO A 167 5.93 32.72 -2.49
CA PRO A 167 7.36 33.04 -2.40
C PRO A 167 8.16 31.88 -1.80
N ALA A 168 9.39 31.68 -2.28
CA ALA A 168 10.25 30.58 -1.87
C ALA A 168 10.49 30.54 -0.35
N GLU A 169 10.59 31.70 0.31
CA GLU A 169 10.76 31.77 1.77
C GLU A 169 9.53 31.28 2.54
N SER A 170 8.35 31.37 1.93
CA SER A 170 7.10 30.84 2.50
C SER A 170 7.02 29.33 2.30
N VAL A 171 7.35 28.85 1.09
CA VAL A 171 7.40 27.41 0.79
C VAL A 171 8.35 26.68 1.73
N ALA A 172 9.54 27.24 1.98
CA ALA A 172 10.53 26.66 2.89
C ALA A 172 10.07 26.58 4.36
N ARG A 173 8.98 27.25 4.73
CA ARG A 173 8.38 27.21 6.08
C ARG A 173 7.21 26.22 6.19
N ILE A 174 6.81 25.58 5.09
CA ILE A 174 5.80 24.52 5.10
C ILE A 174 6.50 23.23 5.54
N SER A 175 6.26 22.83 6.80
CA SER A 175 6.93 21.66 7.40
C SER A 175 6.23 20.33 7.12
N LYS A 176 4.90 20.36 6.90
CA LYS A 176 4.10 19.16 6.62
C LYS A 176 2.84 19.53 5.85
N VAL A 177 2.46 18.68 4.91
CA VAL A 177 1.16 18.70 4.24
C VAL A 177 0.57 17.31 4.35
N ASP A 178 -0.59 17.20 4.98
CA ASP A 178 -1.42 16.00 4.93
C ASP A 178 -2.80 16.44 4.42
N TYR A 179 -3.39 15.64 3.54
CA TYR A 179 -4.72 15.90 3.04
C TYR A 179 -5.46 14.59 2.82
N ASN A 180 -6.79 14.65 2.81
CA ASN A 180 -7.63 13.49 2.54
C ASN A 180 -8.22 13.58 1.15
N ILE A 181 -8.26 12.44 0.47
CA ILE A 181 -8.97 12.26 -0.80
C ILE A 181 -10.13 11.30 -0.57
N ASP A 182 -11.27 11.55 -1.20
CA ASP A 182 -12.38 10.61 -1.26
C ASP A 182 -12.50 10.11 -2.69
N VAL A 183 -12.32 8.81 -2.87
CA VAL A 183 -12.45 8.13 -4.18
C VAL A 183 -13.69 7.24 -4.23
N THR A 184 -14.64 7.45 -3.32
CA THR A 184 -15.92 6.71 -3.28
C THR A 184 -16.71 6.94 -4.56
N GLY A 185 -17.20 5.85 -5.16
CA GLY A 185 -18.04 5.92 -6.36
C GLY A 185 -17.30 6.27 -7.65
N LEU A 186 -16.00 6.52 -7.64
CA LEU A 186 -15.22 6.64 -8.87
C LEU A 186 -15.17 5.28 -9.60
N PRO A 187 -15.27 5.28 -10.94
CA PRO A 187 -15.05 4.07 -11.72
C PRO A 187 -13.58 3.67 -11.67
N GLY A 188 -13.30 2.36 -11.69
CA GLY A 188 -11.93 1.88 -11.88
C GLY A 188 -11.37 2.34 -13.22
N SER A 189 -10.08 2.68 -13.24
CA SER A 189 -9.43 3.12 -14.48
C SER A 189 -9.35 1.96 -15.49
N PRO A 190 -9.48 2.25 -16.80
CA PRO A 190 -9.41 1.22 -17.83
C PRO A 190 -8.00 0.64 -17.93
N GLU A 191 -7.91 -0.62 -18.38
CA GLU A 191 -6.67 -1.32 -18.71
C GLU A 191 -5.57 -1.25 -17.62
N PRO A 192 -5.87 -1.59 -16.36
CA PRO A 192 -4.83 -1.64 -15.33
C PRO A 192 -3.82 -2.75 -15.64
N PRO A 193 -2.56 -2.67 -15.15
CA PRO A 193 -1.59 -3.75 -15.28
C PRO A 193 -2.14 -5.11 -14.82
N THR A 194 -1.66 -6.21 -15.41
CA THR A 194 -2.18 -7.57 -15.18
C THR A 194 -2.25 -7.94 -13.69
N GLU A 195 -1.28 -7.47 -12.90
CA GLU A 195 -1.14 -7.70 -11.46
C GLU A 195 -2.28 -7.07 -10.67
N LEU A 196 -2.91 -6.04 -11.24
CA LEU A 196 -4.04 -5.30 -10.67
C LEU A 196 -5.40 -5.76 -11.20
N GLN A 197 -5.42 -6.73 -12.14
CA GLN A 197 -6.63 -7.32 -12.71
C GLN A 197 -7.06 -8.62 -12.00
N ILE A 198 -6.25 -9.13 -11.07
CA ILE A 198 -6.51 -10.40 -10.41
C ILE A 198 -7.56 -10.25 -9.30
N GLU A 199 -8.11 -11.38 -8.86
CA GLU A 199 -8.92 -11.41 -7.65
C GLU A 199 -8.03 -11.21 -6.42
N PHE A 200 -8.23 -10.10 -5.72
CA PHE A 200 -7.50 -9.79 -4.51
C PHE A 200 -8.06 -10.57 -3.31
N SER A 201 -7.16 -11.12 -2.49
CA SER A 201 -7.49 -11.74 -1.22
C SER A 201 -6.49 -11.34 -0.15
N LEU A 202 -6.93 -11.28 1.11
CA LEU A 202 -5.99 -11.22 2.23
C LEU A 202 -5.23 -12.55 2.30
N PRO A 203 -3.88 -12.54 2.30
CA PRO A 203 -3.10 -13.76 2.45
C PRO A 203 -3.40 -14.45 3.79
#